data_AF-U6DXI9-F1
#
_entry.id   AF-U6DXI9-F1
#
_cell.length_a   1.000
_cell.length_b   1.000
_cell.length_c   1.000
_cell.angle_alpha   90.00
_cell.angle_beta   90.00
_cell.angle_gamma   90.00
#
_symmetry.space_group_name_H-M   'P 1'
#
loop_
_entity.id
_entity.type
_entity.pdbx_description
1 polymer ?
#
loop_
_entity_poly.entity_id
_entity_poly.type
_entity_poly.pdbx_seq_one_letter_code
_entity_poly.pdbx_strand_id
1 'polypeptide(L)'
;QALPRPGGLSLEAGDPDLQVRQDVRNRTLRAVCGQPGMPRDPWDLPVGQRRTLLRHILVSDRYRFLYCYVPKVACSNWKRVLKVLAGVLDNVDVRLKMDHRNDLVFLADLRPEEIRYRLQHYFKFLFVRD
;
A
#
# COMPACT_ATOMS: atom_id res chain seq x y z
N GLN A 1 12.52 22.54 44.62
CA GLN A 1 11.38 21.88 43.94
C GLN A 1 11.86 21.49 42.55
N ALA A 2 11.99 20.20 42.28
CA ALA A 2 12.51 19.69 41.02
C ALA A 2 11.35 19.34 40.07
N LEU A 3 11.42 19.80 38.81
CA LEU A 3 10.51 19.39 37.74
C LEU A 3 10.66 17.88 37.47
N PRO A 4 9.57 17.15 37.15
CA PRO A 4 9.68 15.79 36.68
C PRO A 4 10.27 15.77 35.27
N ARG A 5 11.24 14.87 35.03
CA ARG A 5 11.79 14.60 33.70
C ARG A 5 10.73 13.94 32.81
N PRO A 6 10.65 14.27 31.50
CA PRO A 6 9.77 13.57 30.59
C PRO A 6 10.24 12.12 30.47
N GLY A 7 9.32 11.19 30.76
CA GLY A 7 9.55 9.76 30.66
C GLY A 7 10.02 9.40 29.26
N GLY A 8 11.12 8.65 29.20
CA GLY A 8 11.57 8.03 27.97
C GLY A 8 10.46 7.14 27.42
N LEU A 9 10.18 7.28 26.13
CA LEU A 9 9.42 6.29 25.39
C LEU A 9 10.21 4.98 25.41
N SER A 10 9.90 4.12 26.37
CA SER A 10 10.26 2.71 26.30
C SER A 10 9.54 2.13 25.08
N LEU A 11 10.32 1.72 24.07
CA LEU A 11 9.84 0.80 23.05
C LEU A 11 9.58 -0.53 23.79
N GLU A 12 8.37 -0.67 24.31
CA GLU A 12 7.89 -1.91 24.93
C GLU A 12 8.14 -3.07 23.95
N ALA A 13 8.65 -4.18 24.48
CA ALA A 13 8.82 -5.42 23.73
C ALA A 13 7.50 -5.73 23.00
N GLY A 14 7.58 -5.90 21.68
CA GLY A 14 6.39 -6.06 20.83
C GLY A 14 5.44 -7.10 21.41
N ASP A 15 4.16 -6.74 21.49
CA ASP A 15 3.07 -7.62 21.93
C ASP A 15 3.27 -9.03 21.33
N PRO A 16 3.46 -10.08 22.16
CA PRO A 16 3.75 -11.42 21.66
C PRO A 16 2.66 -11.92 20.72
N ASP A 17 1.40 -11.50 20.90
CA ASP A 17 0.30 -11.84 20.00
C ASP A 17 0.47 -11.18 18.63
N LEU A 18 0.98 -9.94 18.59
CA LEU A 18 1.29 -9.24 17.35
C LEU A 18 2.42 -9.96 16.59
N GLN A 19 3.45 -10.40 17.30
CA GLN A 19 4.57 -11.14 16.69
C GLN A 19 4.07 -12.45 16.07
N VAL A 20 3.23 -13.20 16.78
CA VAL A 20 2.64 -14.45 16.28
C VAL A 20 1.81 -14.21 15.02
N ARG A 21 0.95 -13.18 15.01
CA ARG A 21 0.13 -12.85 13.82
C ARG A 21 0.99 -12.47 12.62
N GLN A 22 2.04 -11.69 12.83
CA GLN A 22 2.98 -11.31 11.77
C GLN A 22 3.70 -12.55 11.20
N ASP A 23 4.11 -13.46 12.05
CA ASP A 23 4.77 -14.71 11.64
C ASP A 23 3.84 -15.60 10.83
N VAL A 24 2.59 -15.77 11.26
CA VAL A 24 1.56 -16.51 10.52
C VAL A 24 1.36 -15.89 9.14
N ARG A 25 1.16 -14.57 9.07
CA ARG A 25 1.01 -13.85 7.80
C ARG A 25 2.20 -14.06 6.87
N ASN A 26 3.41 -13.90 7.40
CA ASN A 26 4.64 -14.05 6.61
C ASN A 26 4.81 -15.48 6.08
N ARG A 27 4.45 -16.48 6.88
CA ARG A 27 4.42 -17.89 6.45
C ARG A 27 3.42 -18.11 5.33
N THR A 28 2.19 -17.60 5.46
CA THR A 28 1.16 -17.70 4.42
C THR A 28 1.60 -17.05 3.11
N LEU A 29 2.17 -15.85 3.18
CA LEU A 29 2.67 -15.14 1.99
C LEU A 29 3.76 -15.96 1.29
N ARG A 30 4.75 -16.46 2.04
CA ARG A 30 5.83 -17.29 1.46
C ARG A 30 5.29 -18.58 0.85
N ALA A 31 4.34 -19.24 1.52
CA ALA A 31 3.76 -20.49 1.04
C ALA A 31 2.98 -20.30 -0.27
N VAL A 32 2.22 -19.21 -0.40
CA VAL A 32 1.48 -18.88 -1.63
C VAL A 32 2.42 -18.44 -2.74
N CYS A 33 3.36 -17.53 -2.45
CA CYS A 33 4.32 -17.04 -3.44
C CYS A 33 5.31 -18.13 -3.93
N GLY A 34 5.53 -19.17 -3.14
CA GLY A 34 6.40 -20.30 -3.47
C GLY A 34 5.73 -21.40 -4.30
N GLN A 35 4.42 -21.33 -4.55
CA GLN A 35 3.73 -22.37 -5.32
C GLN A 35 4.23 -22.44 -6.78
N PRO A 36 4.36 -23.66 -7.34
CA PRO A 36 4.62 -23.82 -8.77
C PRO A 36 3.55 -23.13 -9.61
N GLY A 37 3.96 -22.39 -10.63
CA GLY A 37 3.05 -21.64 -11.50
C GLY A 37 2.53 -20.32 -10.93
N MET A 38 3.00 -19.89 -9.76
CA MET A 38 2.68 -18.55 -9.25
C MET A 38 3.27 -17.46 -10.17
N PRO A 39 2.45 -16.55 -10.70
CA PRO A 39 2.90 -15.43 -11.54
C PRO A 39 3.93 -14.55 -10.82
N ARG A 40 5.03 -14.22 -11.50
CA ARG A 40 6.07 -13.33 -10.95
C ARG A 40 6.00 -11.94 -11.56
N ASP A 41 5.43 -11.83 -12.75
CA ASP A 41 5.22 -10.59 -13.45
C ASP A 41 3.72 -10.41 -13.80
N PRO A 42 3.16 -9.20 -13.75
CA PRO A 42 1.75 -8.98 -14.11
C PRO A 42 1.39 -9.40 -15.54
N TRP A 43 2.36 -9.58 -16.45
CA TRP A 43 2.13 -10.05 -17.81
C TRP A 43 2.06 -11.56 -17.91
N ASP A 44 2.46 -12.30 -16.88
CA ASP A 44 2.21 -13.74 -16.75
C ASP A 44 0.72 -14.04 -16.47
N LEU A 45 -0.04 -13.02 -16.05
CA LEU A 45 -1.46 -13.13 -15.74
C LEU A 45 -2.33 -13.06 -17.01
N PRO A 46 -3.46 -13.79 -17.05
CA PRO A 46 -4.50 -13.59 -18.06
C PRO A 46 -4.94 -12.12 -18.15
N VAL A 47 -5.32 -11.67 -19.35
CA VAL A 47 -5.65 -10.26 -19.63
C VAL A 47 -6.65 -9.67 -18.63
N GLY A 48 -7.69 -10.42 -18.28
CA GLY A 48 -8.70 -9.99 -17.31
C GLY A 48 -8.12 -9.78 -15.90
N GLN A 49 -7.31 -10.72 -15.42
CA GLN A 49 -6.68 -10.66 -14.10
C GLN A 49 -5.62 -9.55 -14.04
N ARG A 50 -4.78 -9.43 -15.07
CA ARG A 50 -3.81 -8.34 -15.22
C ARG A 50 -4.50 -6.97 -15.16
N ARG A 51 -5.59 -6.79 -15.91
CA ARG A 51 -6.36 -5.52 -15.90
C ARG A 51 -6.91 -5.21 -14.52
N THR A 52 -7.43 -6.22 -13.82
CA THR A 52 -7.92 -6.06 -12.45
C THR A 52 -6.79 -5.66 -11.51
N LEU A 53 -5.65 -6.35 -11.54
CA LEU A 53 -4.49 -6.03 -10.70
C LEU A 53 -4.03 -4.58 -10.90
N LEU A 54 -3.82 -4.15 -12.15
CA LEU A 54 -3.30 -2.81 -12.44
C LEU A 54 -4.26 -1.69 -12.02
N ARG A 55 -5.57 -1.94 -11.99
CA ARG A 55 -6.58 -1.00 -11.47
C ARG A 55 -6.57 -0.87 -9.95
N HIS A 56 -5.93 -1.79 -9.25
CA HIS A 56 -5.81 -1.76 -7.79
C HIS A 56 -4.52 -1.09 -7.30
N ILE A 57 -3.62 -0.70 -8.21
CA ILE A 57 -2.32 -0.14 -7.83
C ILE A 57 -2.29 1.34 -8.13
N LEU A 58 -2.19 2.13 -7.06
CA LEU A 58 -2.01 3.57 -7.08
C LEU A 58 -0.53 3.93 -7.15
N VAL A 59 -0.23 5.00 -7.88
CA VAL A 59 1.12 5.47 -8.15
C VAL A 59 1.36 6.79 -7.44
N SER A 60 2.51 6.90 -6.76
CA SER A 60 3.06 8.17 -6.35
C SER A 60 4.44 8.36 -6.97
N ASP A 61 4.53 9.15 -8.03
CA ASP A 61 5.80 9.43 -8.71
C ASP A 61 6.72 10.32 -7.87
N ARG A 62 6.15 11.31 -7.18
CA ARG A 62 6.90 12.22 -6.29
C ARG A 62 7.65 11.46 -5.18
N TYR A 63 7.00 10.48 -4.56
CA TYR A 63 7.56 9.70 -3.45
C TYR A 63 8.02 8.30 -3.87
N ARG A 64 7.94 7.99 -5.16
CA ARG A 64 8.39 6.73 -5.77
C ARG A 64 7.88 5.47 -5.09
N PHE A 65 6.56 5.41 -4.85
CA PHE A 65 5.92 4.21 -4.30
C PHE A 65 4.68 3.77 -5.09
N LEU A 66 4.33 2.50 -4.90
CA LEU A 66 3.14 1.84 -5.41
C LEU A 66 2.33 1.29 -4.24
N TYR A 67 1.08 1.71 -4.17
CA TYR A 67 0.14 1.23 -3.15
C TYR A 67 -0.92 0.33 -3.79
N CYS A 68 -0.92 -0.95 -3.44
CA CYS A 68 -2.00 -1.85 -3.82
C CYS A 68 -3.16 -1.70 -2.83
N TYR A 69 -4.26 -1.09 -3.27
CA TYR A 69 -5.45 -0.99 -2.43
C TYR A 69 -6.19 -2.32 -2.42
N VAL A 70 -6.51 -2.78 -1.21
CA VAL A 70 -7.38 -3.94 -0.99
C VAL A 70 -8.72 -3.40 -0.46
N PRO A 71 -9.88 -3.85 -0.98
CA PRO A 71 -11.16 -3.44 -0.44
C PRO A 71 -11.28 -3.71 1.06
N LYS A 72 -11.94 -2.80 1.79
CA LYS A 72 -12.27 -2.94 3.22
C LYS A 72 -11.08 -2.92 4.21
N VAL A 73 -9.88 -2.55 3.76
CA VAL A 73 -8.70 -2.33 4.63
C VAL A 73 -8.21 -0.88 4.58
N ALA A 74 -9.08 0.05 4.96
CA ALA A 74 -8.79 1.50 4.99
C ALA A 74 -8.40 2.13 3.64
N CYS A 75 -8.86 1.56 2.52
CA CYS A 75 -8.53 2.05 1.17
C CYS A 75 -8.91 3.53 0.95
N SER A 76 -10.03 4.00 1.52
CA SER A 76 -10.43 5.41 1.44
C SER A 76 -9.45 6.34 2.16
N ASN A 77 -8.87 5.91 3.29
CA ASN A 77 -7.91 6.70 4.05
C ASN A 77 -6.60 6.86 3.28
N TRP A 78 -6.06 5.75 2.74
CA TRP A 78 -4.85 5.81 1.94
C TRP A 78 -5.02 6.65 0.66
N LYS A 79 -6.20 6.63 0.04
CA LYS A 79 -6.51 7.56 -1.07
C LYS A 79 -6.43 9.03 -0.64
N ARG A 80 -6.85 9.38 0.58
CA ARG A 80 -6.67 10.75 1.12
C ARG A 80 -5.20 11.07 1.33
N VAL A 81 -4.44 10.16 1.93
CA VAL A 81 -3.00 10.33 2.12
C VAL A 81 -2.33 10.63 0.77
N LEU A 82 -2.64 9.85 -0.28
CA LEU A 82 -2.08 10.11 -1.61
C LEU A 82 -2.47 11.48 -2.18
N LYS A 83 -3.72 11.93 -1.96
CA LYS A 83 -4.15 13.28 -2.38
C LYS A 83 -3.44 14.39 -1.61
N VAL A 84 -3.22 14.22 -0.30
CA VAL A 84 -2.42 15.17 0.51
C VAL A 84 -0.99 15.23 0.00
N LEU A 85 -0.37 14.07 -0.25
CA LEU A 85 0.99 13.98 -0.78
C LEU A 85 1.12 14.63 -2.18
N ALA A 86 0.07 14.56 -2.99
CA ALA A 86 -0.03 15.23 -4.29
C ALA A 86 -0.29 16.74 -4.19
N GLY A 87 -0.56 17.29 -2.99
CA GLY A 87 -0.91 18.69 -2.78
C GLY A 87 -2.35 19.04 -3.20
N VAL A 88 -3.22 18.03 -3.36
CA VAL A 88 -4.63 18.19 -3.73
C VAL A 88 -5.51 18.47 -2.50
N LEU A 89 -5.09 17.97 -1.33
CA LEU A 89 -5.76 18.19 -0.04
C LEU A 89 -4.75 18.72 0.99
N ASP A 90 -5.20 19.59 1.88
CA ASP A 90 -4.35 20.11 2.97
C ASP A 90 -4.13 19.08 4.09
N ASN A 91 -5.14 18.24 4.38
CA ASN A 91 -5.07 17.18 5.38
C ASN A 91 -6.00 15.99 5.06
N VAL A 92 -5.88 14.92 5.85
CA VAL A 92 -6.66 13.68 5.68
C VAL A 92 -8.06 13.73 6.32
N ASP A 93 -8.33 14.74 7.13
CA ASP A 93 -9.56 14.91 7.91
C ASP A 93 -10.62 15.77 7.21
N VAL A 94 -10.29 16.32 6.03
CA VAL A 94 -11.22 17.11 5.23
C VAL A 94 -12.49 16.29 4.94
N ARG A 95 -13.62 16.70 5.53
CA ARG A 95 -14.96 16.09 5.35
C ARG A 95 -15.58 16.44 3.98
N LEU A 96 -14.83 16.26 2.90
CA LEU A 96 -15.36 16.38 1.54
C LEU A 96 -15.87 15.02 1.05
N LYS A 97 -16.90 15.05 0.20
CA LYS A 97 -17.33 13.88 -0.57
C LYS A 97 -16.17 13.47 -1.47
N MET A 98 -15.48 12.40 -1.10
CA MET A 98 -14.27 11.98 -1.77
C MET A 98 -14.58 11.35 -3.13
N ASP A 99 -14.07 11.95 -4.19
CA ASP A 99 -13.91 11.25 -5.46
C ASP A 99 -12.71 10.30 -5.34
N HIS A 100 -12.98 9.01 -5.53
CA HIS A 100 -12.04 7.92 -5.37
C HIS A 100 -11.15 7.66 -6.59
N ARG A 101 -11.25 8.50 -7.63
CA ARG A 101 -10.55 8.34 -8.90
C ARG A 101 -9.89 9.65 -9.37
N ASN A 102 -10.55 10.79 -9.26
CA ASN A 102 -9.94 12.07 -9.65
C ASN A 102 -8.65 12.32 -8.88
N ASP A 103 -7.64 12.88 -9.55
CA ASP A 103 -6.33 13.24 -9.01
C ASP A 103 -5.48 12.07 -8.49
N LEU A 104 -5.85 10.84 -8.84
CA LEU A 104 -5.10 9.63 -8.51
C LEU A 104 -4.67 8.94 -9.81
N VAL A 105 -3.40 8.58 -9.87
CA VAL A 105 -2.84 7.82 -11.00
C VAL A 105 -2.83 6.34 -10.64
N PHE A 106 -3.42 5.51 -11.47
CA PHE A 106 -3.34 4.06 -11.36
C PHE A 106 -2.33 3.51 -12.37
N LEU A 107 -1.72 2.36 -12.08
CA LEU A 107 -0.88 1.69 -13.07
C LEU A 107 -1.66 1.36 -14.35
N ALA A 108 -2.97 1.10 -14.25
CA ALA A 108 -3.83 0.85 -15.40
C ALA A 108 -3.99 2.06 -16.36
N ASP A 109 -3.62 3.27 -15.92
CA ASP A 109 -3.69 4.48 -16.73
C ASP A 109 -2.38 4.75 -17.50
N LEU A 110 -1.33 3.96 -17.27
CA LEU A 110 0.01 4.14 -17.83
C LEU A 110 0.31 3.17 -18.98
N ARG A 111 1.30 3.53 -19.81
CA ARG A 111 1.79 2.65 -20.87
C ARG A 111 2.59 1.47 -20.29
N PRO A 112 2.67 0.32 -20.98
CA PRO A 112 3.37 -0.86 -20.46
C PRO A 112 4.81 -0.59 -19.99
N GLU A 113 5.55 0.26 -20.70
CA GLU A 113 6.94 0.63 -20.39
C GLU A 113 7.02 1.42 -19.08
N GLU A 114 6.08 2.34 -18.87
CA GLU A 114 5.97 3.15 -17.66
C GLU A 114 5.58 2.31 -16.44
N ILE A 115 4.72 1.31 -16.65
CA ILE A 115 4.34 0.33 -15.62
C ILE A 115 5.58 -0.48 -15.22
N ARG A 116 6.32 -1.04 -16.17
CA ARG A 116 7.52 -1.86 -15.90
C ARG A 116 8.57 -1.07 -15.13
N TYR A 117 8.86 0.17 -15.56
CA TYR A 117 9.79 1.05 -14.86
C TYR A 117 9.41 1.22 -13.38
N ARG A 118 8.15 1.55 -13.10
CA ARG A 118 7.68 1.75 -11.72
C ARG A 118 7.70 0.45 -10.92
N LEU A 119 7.29 -0.67 -11.51
CA LEU A 119 7.39 -1.98 -10.86
C LEU A 119 8.84 -2.36 -10.53
N GLN A 120 9.85 -1.86 -11.24
CA GLN A 120 11.24 -2.15 -10.91
C GLN A 120 11.84 -1.16 -9.90
N HIS A 121 11.46 0.11 -9.97
CA HIS A 121 12.17 1.19 -9.28
C HIS A 121 11.43 1.81 -8.10
N TYR A 122 10.17 1.45 -7.85
CA TYR A 122 9.32 2.06 -6.83
C TYR A 122 9.11 1.08 -5.68
N PHE A 123 9.02 1.62 -4.46
CA PHE A 123 8.70 0.83 -3.28
C PHE A 123 7.24 0.35 -3.35
N LYS A 124 7.00 -0.94 -3.08
CA LYS A 124 5.66 -1.54 -3.19
C LYS A 124 5.16 -1.93 -1.81
N PHE A 125 3.94 -1.53 -1.48
CA PHE A 125 3.33 -1.97 -0.25
C PHE A 125 1.81 -2.14 -0.40
N LEU A 126 1.27 -2.89 0.54
CA LEU A 126 -0.15 -3.07 0.73
C LEU A 126 -0.41 -3.17 2.23
N PHE A 127 -1.61 -2.83 2.65
CA PHE A 127 -2.07 -3.05 4.01
C PHE A 127 -3.02 -4.24 4.01
N VAL A 128 -2.87 -5.11 5.00
CA VAL A 128 -3.86 -6.14 5.33
C VAL A 128 -4.43 -5.84 6.69
N ARG A 129 -5.64 -6.32 6.94
CA ARG A 129 -6.24 -6.36 8.26
C ARG A 129 -6.08 -7.79 8.82
N ASP A 130 -5.94 -7.88 10.13
CA ASP A 130 -6.02 -9.15 10.87
C ASP A 130 -7.41 -9.79 10.76
#